data_AF-A0A2L0F4R1-F1
#
_entry.id   AF-A0A2L0F4R1-F1
#
_cell.length_a   1.000
_cell.length_b   1.000
_cell.length_c   1.000
_cell.angle_alpha   90.00
_cell.angle_beta   90.00
_cell.angle_gamma   90.00
#
_symmetry.space_group_name_H-M   'P 1'
#
loop_
_entity.id
_entity.type
_entity.pdbx_description
1 polymer ?
#
loop_
_entity_poly.entity_id
_entity_poly.type
_entity_poly.pdbx_seq_one_letter_code
_entity_poly.pdbx_strand_id
1 'polypeptide(L)'
;MFRKTLAAALPLSLALAAVPREGAASNYPPSYNVCGPTTTVHTGPFEIIQDPVREDCANLTVAYRGYLRDSYPDHEIAIYIRLNGQDVLLPASAGAHDDAYVFASNAPRDCAWCSPSPYSSATPSVCGGVQLPPGSSGRWVCNGPTPTEQELFFWAYNEYGDMNAWDIELAAESHGEWDSNLGANYAARFEPRTSCF
;
A
#
# COMPACT_ATOMS: atom_id res chain seq x y z
N MET A 1 -28.34 -58.51 -42.52
CA MET A 1 -28.29 -57.03 -42.51
C MET A 1 -27.48 -56.59 -41.30
N PHE A 2 -26.41 -55.84 -41.54
CA PHE A 2 -25.42 -55.43 -40.54
C PHE A 2 -25.73 -54.03 -39.99
N ARG A 3 -25.37 -53.84 -38.72
CA ARG A 3 -25.05 -52.59 -38.00
C ARG A 3 -26.22 -51.67 -37.61
N LYS A 4 -26.29 -51.39 -36.30
CA LYS A 4 -25.97 -50.07 -35.72
C LYS A 4 -25.96 -50.16 -34.18
N THR A 5 -24.79 -50.45 -33.61
CA THR A 5 -24.42 -50.11 -32.23
C THR A 5 -23.42 -48.99 -32.33
N LEU A 6 -23.81 -47.76 -31.99
CA LEU A 6 -22.89 -46.64 -31.69
C LEU A 6 -23.73 -45.42 -31.32
N ALA A 7 -23.73 -45.06 -30.04
CA ALA A 7 -23.71 -43.67 -29.54
C ALA A 7 -24.11 -43.66 -28.05
N ALA A 8 -23.19 -44.06 -27.17
CA ALA A 8 -23.31 -43.79 -25.74
C ALA A 8 -21.91 -43.50 -25.17
N ALA A 9 -21.30 -42.41 -25.64
CA ALA A 9 -19.99 -41.96 -25.15
C ALA A 9 -19.90 -40.44 -24.93
N LEU A 10 -21.03 -39.73 -24.96
CA LEU A 10 -21.04 -38.27 -24.80
C LEU A 10 -21.33 -37.69 -23.40
N PRO A 11 -21.74 -38.41 -22.34
CA PRO A 11 -22.01 -37.74 -21.06
C PRO A 11 -20.77 -37.55 -20.16
N LEU A 12 -19.64 -38.20 -20.44
CA LEU A 12 -18.48 -38.16 -19.53
C LEU A 12 -17.56 -36.93 -19.74
N SER A 13 -17.60 -36.30 -20.92
CA SER A 13 -16.75 -35.16 -21.25
C SER A 13 -17.24 -33.83 -20.70
N LEU A 14 -18.52 -33.70 -20.31
CA LEU A 14 -19.04 -32.49 -19.65
C LEU A 14 -18.79 -32.46 -18.13
N ALA A 15 -18.47 -33.59 -17.50
CA ALA A 15 -18.26 -33.64 -16.05
C ALA A 15 -16.89 -33.09 -15.61
N LEU A 16 -15.88 -33.07 -16.49
CA LEU A 16 -14.56 -32.50 -16.17
C LEU A 16 -14.49 -30.97 -16.31
N ALA A 17 -15.48 -30.33 -16.94
CA ALA A 17 -15.55 -28.87 -17.06
C ALA A 17 -16.18 -28.20 -15.82
N ALA A 18 -16.82 -28.98 -14.94
CA ALA A 18 -17.49 -28.50 -13.74
C ALA A 18 -16.64 -28.60 -12.47
N VAL A 19 -15.36 -28.97 -12.58
CA VAL A 19 -14.44 -28.83 -11.45
C VAL A 19 -14.05 -27.36 -11.41
N PRO A 20 -14.46 -26.57 -10.39
CA PRO A 20 -13.85 -25.28 -10.16
C PRO A 20 -12.36 -25.58 -9.96
N ARG A 21 -11.56 -25.29 -10.98
CA ARG A 21 -10.16 -24.99 -10.74
C ARG A 21 -10.17 -23.66 -10.01
N GLU A 22 -10.32 -23.73 -8.69
CA GLU A 22 -9.56 -22.84 -7.84
C GLU A 22 -8.10 -23.09 -8.24
N GLY A 23 -7.66 -22.43 -9.31
CA GLY A 23 -6.24 -22.23 -9.51
C GLY A 23 -5.79 -21.63 -8.19
N ALA A 24 -4.92 -22.34 -7.48
CA ALA A 24 -4.42 -21.89 -6.19
C ALA A 24 -3.98 -20.44 -6.41
N ALA A 25 -4.76 -19.50 -5.86
CA ALA A 25 -4.38 -18.10 -5.88
C ALA A 25 -2.97 -18.08 -5.32
N SER A 26 -2.01 -17.58 -6.11
CA SER A 26 -0.62 -17.54 -5.67
C SER A 26 -0.60 -16.90 -4.28
N ASN A 27 -0.03 -17.60 -3.31
CA ASN A 27 -0.08 -17.20 -1.90
C ASN A 27 0.94 -16.08 -1.64
N TYR A 28 0.74 -14.94 -2.28
CA TYR A 28 1.53 -13.74 -2.09
C TYR A 28 1.17 -13.09 -0.75
N PRO A 29 2.13 -12.44 -0.09
CA PRO A 29 1.82 -11.67 1.11
C PRO A 29 0.82 -10.55 0.78
N PRO A 30 -0.05 -10.14 1.72
CA PRO A 30 -0.95 -9.00 1.55
C PRO A 30 -0.24 -7.68 1.21
N SER A 31 1.05 -7.57 1.54
CA SER A 31 1.92 -6.44 1.20
C SER A 31 2.46 -6.49 -0.24
N TYR A 32 2.15 -7.54 -1.00
CA TYR A 32 2.64 -7.70 -2.38
C TYR A 32 1.95 -6.66 -3.27
N ASN A 33 2.76 -5.83 -3.96
CA ASN A 33 2.25 -4.85 -4.88
C ASN A 33 1.69 -5.55 -6.13
N VAL A 34 0.37 -5.47 -6.30
CA VAL A 34 -0.36 -6.01 -7.45
C VAL A 34 -0.91 -4.91 -8.36
N CYS A 35 -0.74 -3.64 -7.98
CA CYS A 35 -1.30 -2.52 -8.71
C CYS A 35 -0.28 -1.84 -9.61
N GLY A 36 -0.79 -1.36 -10.76
CA GLY A 36 0.00 -0.70 -11.81
C GLY A 36 0.55 0.66 -11.38
N PRO A 37 1.01 1.48 -12.35
CA PRO A 37 2.12 2.41 -12.17
C PRO A 37 1.92 3.40 -11.03
N THR A 38 3.02 3.59 -10.30
CA THR A 38 3.28 4.68 -9.39
C THR A 38 3.07 6.02 -10.11
N THR A 39 2.36 6.95 -9.46
CA THR A 39 2.12 8.29 -9.98
C THR A 39 2.94 9.29 -9.18
N THR A 40 3.61 10.21 -9.87
CA THR A 40 4.41 11.27 -9.26
C THR A 40 3.87 12.63 -9.66
N VAL A 41 3.75 13.53 -8.69
CA VAL A 41 3.42 14.94 -8.89
C VAL A 41 4.43 15.80 -8.14
N HIS A 42 4.65 17.03 -8.62
CA HIS A 42 5.57 17.98 -8.01
C HIS A 42 4.84 19.26 -7.65
N THR A 43 5.21 19.87 -6.52
CA THR A 43 4.70 21.18 -6.11
C THR A 43 5.75 21.90 -5.27
N GLY A 44 6.18 23.08 -5.72
CA GLY A 44 7.31 23.78 -5.12
C GLY A 44 8.56 22.89 -4.98
N PRO A 45 9.16 22.80 -3.77
CA PRO A 45 10.33 21.95 -3.52
C PRO A 45 9.98 20.47 -3.24
N PHE A 46 8.71 20.07 -3.39
CA PHE A 46 8.24 18.73 -3.08
C PHE A 46 8.06 17.86 -4.32
N GLU A 47 8.49 16.61 -4.20
CA GLU A 47 8.14 15.48 -5.06
C GLU A 47 7.23 14.56 -4.26
N ILE A 48 6.07 14.21 -4.80
CA ILE A 48 5.05 13.42 -4.13
C ILE A 48 4.78 12.19 -4.98
N ILE A 49 4.89 11.02 -4.36
CA ILE A 49 4.78 9.74 -5.03
C ILE A 49 3.62 8.99 -4.39
N GLN A 50 2.59 8.70 -5.19
CA GLN A 50 1.51 7.79 -4.85
C GLN A 50 1.81 6.43 -5.49
N ASP A 51 2.00 5.41 -4.65
CA ASP A 51 2.30 4.05 -5.07
C ASP A 51 1.18 3.09 -4.61
N PRO A 52 0.15 2.85 -5.45
CA PRO A 52 -0.89 1.88 -5.13
C PRO A 52 -0.30 0.48 -4.98
N VAL A 53 -0.67 -0.21 -3.90
CA VAL A 53 -0.23 -1.58 -3.61
C VAL A 53 -1.35 -2.56 -3.94
N ARG A 54 -2.58 -2.21 -3.54
CA ARG A 54 -3.85 -2.91 -3.82
C ARG A 54 -4.93 -1.86 -4.13
N GLU A 55 -6.13 -2.31 -4.49
CA GLU A 55 -7.26 -1.39 -4.75
C GLU A 55 -7.59 -0.51 -3.54
N ASP A 56 -7.43 -1.06 -2.33
CA ASP A 56 -7.77 -0.45 -1.04
C ASP A 56 -6.56 0.11 -0.27
N CYS A 57 -5.34 0.02 -0.81
CA CYS A 57 -4.16 0.52 -0.10
C CYS A 57 -3.01 0.97 -1.02
N ALA A 58 -2.24 1.94 -0.52
CA ALA A 58 -1.16 2.61 -1.23
C ALA A 58 -0.11 3.15 -0.25
N ASN A 59 1.06 3.44 -0.80
CA ASN A 59 2.10 4.19 -0.12
C ASN A 59 2.09 5.64 -0.62
N LEU A 60 2.38 6.57 0.30
CA LEU A 60 2.65 7.96 0.03
C LEU A 60 4.09 8.25 0.42
N THR A 61 4.90 8.68 -0.54
CA THR A 61 6.22 9.24 -0.28
C THR A 61 6.19 10.72 -0.59
N VAL A 62 6.63 11.55 0.35
CA VAL A 62 6.84 12.98 0.15
C VAL A 62 8.33 13.25 0.31
N ALA A 63 9.00 13.64 -0.77
CA ALA A 63 10.39 14.04 -0.77
C ALA A 63 10.50 15.56 -0.88
N TYR A 64 11.37 16.15 -0.06
CA TYR A 64 11.60 17.58 0.05
C TYR A 64 13.05 17.92 -0.32
N ARG A 65 13.22 18.89 -1.21
CA ARG A 65 14.53 19.39 -1.68
C ARG A 65 14.63 20.92 -1.59
N GLY A 66 13.93 21.52 -0.63
CA GLY A 66 13.90 22.98 -0.45
C GLY A 66 15.05 23.52 0.39
N TYR A 67 15.03 24.83 0.63
CA TYR A 67 16.17 25.57 1.18
C TYR A 67 16.49 25.24 2.64
N LEU A 68 15.55 24.68 3.41
CA LEU A 68 15.80 24.32 4.81
C LEU A 68 16.90 23.24 4.92
N ARG A 69 17.09 22.43 3.87
CA ARG A 69 18.16 21.42 3.82
C ARG A 69 19.57 22.00 3.72
N ASP A 70 19.70 23.23 3.24
CA ASP A 70 21.01 23.92 3.22
C ASP A 70 21.43 24.38 4.63
N SER A 71 20.46 24.48 5.54
CA SER A 71 20.64 25.03 6.89
C SER A 71 20.54 23.98 8.00
N TYR A 72 19.80 22.89 7.76
CA TYR A 72 19.48 21.87 8.76
C TYR A 72 19.66 20.46 8.20
N PRO A 73 20.13 19.50 9.01
CA PRO A 73 20.20 18.10 8.59
C PRO A 73 18.79 17.50 8.46
N ASP A 74 18.62 16.51 7.57
CA ASP A 74 17.29 15.96 7.21
C ASP A 74 16.45 15.50 8.43
N HIS A 75 17.09 14.98 9.48
CA HIS A 75 16.40 14.50 10.69
C HIS A 75 15.90 15.61 11.63
N GLU A 76 16.28 16.87 11.37
CA GLU A 76 15.73 18.05 12.06
C GLU A 76 14.58 18.69 11.29
N ILE A 77 14.34 18.26 10.05
CA ILE A 77 13.25 18.75 9.21
C ILE A 77 12.01 17.90 9.45
N ALA A 78 10.86 18.55 9.66
CA ALA A 78 9.56 17.92 9.66
C ALA A 78 8.76 18.35 8.42
N ILE A 79 7.96 17.43 7.88
CA ILE A 79 7.07 17.70 6.75
C ILE A 79 5.64 17.71 7.27
N TYR A 80 4.99 18.86 7.13
CA TYR A 80 3.56 19.00 7.30
C TYR A 80 2.87 18.41 6.08
N ILE A 81 1.92 17.50 6.31
CA ILE A 81 1.15 16.85 5.26
C ILE A 81 -0.31 16.94 5.63
N ARG A 82 -1.13 17.53 4.76
CA ARG A 82 -2.58 17.47 4.84
C ARG A 82 -3.14 16.72 3.64
N LEU A 83 -3.69 15.53 3.87
CA LEU A 83 -4.32 14.68 2.84
C LEU A 83 -5.83 14.65 3.05
N ASN A 84 -6.60 15.12 2.07
CA ASN A 84 -8.07 15.13 2.10
C ASN A 84 -8.65 15.70 3.41
N GLY A 85 -8.00 16.74 3.93
CA GLY A 85 -8.41 17.44 5.15
C GLY A 85 -7.87 16.87 6.46
N GLN A 86 -7.16 15.74 6.46
CA GLN A 86 -6.45 15.19 7.63
C GLN A 86 -5.00 15.63 7.60
N ASP A 87 -4.50 16.22 8.68
CA ASP A 87 -3.14 16.74 8.75
C ASP A 87 -2.26 16.12 9.83
N VAL A 88 -0.99 15.99 9.49
CA VAL A 88 0.05 15.43 10.35
C VAL A 88 1.36 16.20 10.11
N LEU A 89 2.17 16.31 11.15
CA LEU A 89 3.56 16.77 11.05
C LEU A 89 4.48 15.59 11.33
N LEU A 90 5.24 15.17 10.32
CA LEU A 90 6.06 13.96 10.40
C LEU A 90 7.54 14.31 10.27
N PRO A 91 8.41 13.75 11.14
CA PRO A 91 9.85 13.95 11.01
C PRO A 91 10.34 13.30 9.70
N ALA A 92 11.18 14.02 8.97
CA ALA A 92 11.78 13.49 7.77
C ALA A 92 12.92 12.52 8.12
N SER A 93 13.14 11.59 7.19
CA SER A 93 14.30 10.70 7.16
C SER A 93 15.22 11.10 6.00
N ALA A 94 16.50 10.79 6.11
CA ALA A 94 17.45 10.99 5.03
C ALA A 94 17.18 9.99 3.89
N GLY A 95 16.89 10.51 2.70
CA GLY A 95 16.55 9.73 1.51
C GLY A 95 17.75 9.27 0.71
N ALA A 96 17.48 8.43 -0.30
CA ALA A 96 18.52 7.82 -1.12
C ALA A 96 19.14 8.78 -2.14
N HIS A 97 18.49 9.91 -2.42
CA HIS A 97 18.85 10.84 -3.50
C HIS A 97 19.06 12.26 -2.99
N ASP A 98 19.69 12.37 -1.82
CA ASP A 98 19.94 13.66 -1.16
C ASP A 98 18.63 14.46 -1.06
N ASP A 99 17.63 13.85 -0.43
CA ASP A 99 16.32 14.41 -0.12
C ASP A 99 15.92 14.11 1.32
N ALA A 100 15.21 15.03 1.96
CA ALA A 100 14.53 14.76 3.22
C ALA A 100 13.14 14.18 2.87
N TYR A 101 12.81 12.98 3.33
CA TYR A 101 11.56 12.34 2.94
C TYR A 101 10.73 11.83 4.11
N VAL A 102 9.42 11.78 3.89
CA VAL A 102 8.45 11.09 4.73
C VAL A 102 7.82 9.98 3.92
N PHE A 103 7.68 8.81 4.54
CA PHE A 103 6.96 7.66 4.00
C PHE A 103 5.79 7.32 4.93
N ALA A 104 4.60 7.23 4.36
CA ALA A 104 3.39 6.79 5.05
C ALA A 104 2.68 5.73 4.21
N SER A 105 2.13 4.71 4.85
CA SER A 105 1.44 3.62 4.16
C SER A 105 0.18 3.20 4.91
N ASN A 106 -0.92 2.99 4.17
CA ASN A 106 -2.07 2.25 4.69
C ASN A 106 -2.05 0.76 4.29
N ALA A 107 -0.98 0.30 3.65
CA ALA A 107 -0.81 -1.10 3.26
C ALA A 107 -0.28 -1.96 4.42
N PRO A 108 -0.61 -3.28 4.45
CA PRO A 108 0.05 -4.22 5.35
C PRO A 108 1.56 -4.27 5.10
N ARG A 109 2.35 -4.42 6.17
CA ARG A 109 3.82 -4.52 6.11
C ARG A 109 4.37 -5.60 7.03
N ASP A 110 5.65 -5.92 6.87
CA ASP A 110 6.38 -6.93 7.66
C ASP A 110 5.64 -8.29 7.74
N CYS A 111 5.04 -8.70 6.62
CA CYS A 111 4.24 -9.91 6.56
C CYS A 111 5.08 -11.18 6.73
N ALA A 112 4.70 -12.05 7.66
CA ALA A 112 5.27 -13.38 7.86
C ALA A 112 4.23 -14.48 7.61
N TRP A 113 4.65 -15.58 6.99
CA TRP A 113 3.79 -16.75 6.78
C TRP A 113 3.86 -17.69 7.99
N CYS A 114 2.80 -17.73 8.78
CA CYS A 114 2.68 -18.64 9.91
C CYS A 114 2.06 -19.95 9.45
N SER A 115 2.79 -21.06 9.56
CA SER A 115 2.28 -22.39 9.17
C SER A 115 2.27 -23.38 10.34
N PRO A 116 1.49 -24.47 10.25
CA PRO A 116 1.48 -25.51 11.28
C PRO A 116 2.78 -26.33 11.34
N SER A 117 3.66 -26.19 10.36
CA SER A 117 4.88 -26.99 10.25
C SER A 117 5.96 -26.48 11.21
N PRO A 118 6.65 -27.36 11.95
CA PRO A 118 7.78 -26.98 12.81
C PRO A 118 8.99 -26.44 12.02
N TYR A 119 8.95 -26.52 10.68
CA TYR A 119 9.97 -26.01 9.76
C TYR A 119 9.61 -24.66 9.12
N SER A 120 8.52 -24.01 9.57
CA SER A 120 8.18 -22.68 9.05
C SER A 120 9.28 -21.69 9.41
N SER A 121 9.76 -20.92 8.43
CA SER A 121 10.81 -19.92 8.58
C SER A 121 10.36 -18.66 9.34
N ALA A 122 9.13 -18.62 9.83
CA ALA A 122 8.61 -17.46 10.54
C ALA A 122 9.08 -17.46 12.00
N THR A 123 9.65 -16.32 12.40
CA THR A 123 10.17 -16.08 13.74
C THR A 123 9.06 -16.29 14.79
N PRO A 124 9.33 -17.00 15.91
CA PRO A 124 8.34 -17.22 16.98
C PRO A 124 7.71 -15.94 17.54
N SER A 125 8.39 -14.79 17.41
CA SER A 125 7.91 -13.47 17.84
C SER A 125 6.73 -12.94 17.01
N VAL A 126 6.57 -13.36 15.75
CA VAL A 126 5.50 -12.88 14.85
C VAL A 126 4.32 -13.85 14.82
N CYS A 127 4.59 -15.16 14.92
CA CYS A 127 3.57 -16.21 14.86
C CYS A 127 3.11 -16.74 16.23
N GLY A 128 3.73 -16.31 17.32
CA GLY A 128 3.41 -16.77 18.67
C GLY A 128 1.97 -16.45 19.07
N GLY A 129 1.13 -17.48 19.15
CA GLY A 129 -0.29 -17.36 19.57
C GLY A 129 -1.31 -17.25 18.44
N VAL A 130 -0.88 -17.31 17.18
CA VAL A 130 -1.78 -17.26 16.03
C VAL A 130 -2.55 -18.58 15.92
N GLN A 131 -3.87 -18.53 16.12
CA GLN A 131 -4.74 -19.67 15.89
C GLN A 131 -4.92 -19.90 14.39
N LEU A 132 -4.52 -21.07 13.92
CA LEU A 132 -4.73 -21.52 12.55
C LEU A 132 -6.04 -22.29 12.45
N PRO A 133 -6.90 -22.03 11.45
CA PRO A 133 -8.08 -22.84 11.19
C PRO A 133 -7.72 -24.32 10.96
N PRO A 134 -8.57 -25.28 11.38
CA PRO A 134 -8.34 -26.70 11.11
C PRO A 134 -8.13 -26.98 9.63
N GLY A 135 -7.06 -27.71 9.28
CA GLY A 135 -6.72 -28.05 7.90
C GLY A 135 -6.04 -26.94 7.09
N SER A 136 -5.76 -25.77 7.68
CA SER A 136 -5.06 -24.68 7.01
C SER A 136 -3.58 -25.00 6.76
N SER A 137 -3.06 -24.59 5.60
CA SER A 137 -1.62 -24.62 5.27
C SER A 137 -0.84 -23.48 5.93
N GLY A 138 -1.53 -22.50 6.50
CA GLY A 138 -0.96 -21.34 7.19
C GLY A 138 -1.77 -20.06 6.94
N ARG A 139 -1.27 -18.94 7.46
CA ARG A 139 -1.81 -17.61 7.18
C ARG A 139 -0.72 -16.55 7.22
N TRP A 140 -0.91 -15.48 6.46
CA TRP A 140 -0.11 -14.28 6.61
C TRP A 140 -0.49 -13.52 7.88
N VAL A 141 0.53 -13.02 8.56
CA VAL A 141 0.42 -12.11 9.71
C VAL A 141 1.29 -10.91 9.38
N CYS A 142 0.68 -9.73 9.36
CA CYS A 142 1.30 -8.48 8.96
C CYS A 142 1.07 -7.42 10.03
N ASN A 143 1.98 -6.46 10.11
CA ASN A 143 1.73 -5.21 10.80
C ASN A 143 0.77 -4.35 9.96
N GLY A 144 -0.21 -3.73 10.62
CA GLY A 144 -1.09 -2.75 10.02
C GLY A 144 -0.48 -1.34 10.04
N PRO A 145 -1.18 -0.35 9.44
CA PRO A 145 -0.82 1.05 9.56
C PRO A 145 -0.81 1.52 11.02
N THR A 146 0.10 2.43 11.34
CA THR A 146 0.14 3.15 12.63
C THR A 146 -1.11 4.00 12.79
N PRO A 147 -1.45 4.45 14.02
CA PRO A 147 -2.57 5.37 14.22
C PRO A 147 -2.48 6.64 13.37
N THR A 148 -1.28 7.22 13.24
CA THR A 148 -1.03 8.41 12.41
C THR A 148 -1.26 8.14 10.93
N GLU A 149 -0.85 6.96 10.42
CA GLU A 149 -1.15 6.57 9.04
C GLU A 149 -2.66 6.34 8.84
N GLN A 150 -3.34 5.70 9.80
CA GLN A 150 -4.79 5.49 9.71
C GLN A 150 -5.57 6.81 9.67
N GLU A 151 -5.14 7.80 10.46
CA GLU A 151 -5.70 9.15 10.45
C GLU A 151 -5.43 9.86 9.12
N LEU A 152 -4.17 9.87 8.66
CA LEU A 152 -3.78 10.52 7.41
C LEU A 152 -4.57 9.97 6.21
N PHE A 153 -4.76 8.65 6.13
CA PHE A 153 -5.46 7.99 5.04
C PHE A 153 -6.98 7.87 5.26
N PHE A 154 -7.54 8.43 6.32
CA PHE A 154 -8.95 8.22 6.69
C PHE A 154 -9.94 8.56 5.56
N TRP A 155 -9.69 9.64 4.81
CA TRP A 155 -10.50 10.07 3.66
C TRP A 155 -9.86 9.77 2.30
N ALA A 156 -8.78 9.00 2.26
CA ALA A 156 -8.06 8.67 1.03
C ALA A 156 -8.82 7.64 0.17
N TYR A 157 -9.75 6.90 0.76
CA TYR A 157 -10.57 5.89 0.11
C TYR A 157 -12.05 6.10 0.43
N ASN A 158 -12.94 5.66 -0.46
CA ASN A 158 -14.38 5.70 -0.23
C ASN A 158 -14.86 4.44 0.53
N GLU A 159 -16.16 4.37 0.81
CA GLU A 159 -16.79 3.24 1.52
C GLU A 159 -16.72 1.90 0.77
N TYR A 160 -16.44 1.92 -0.54
CA TYR A 160 -16.30 0.75 -1.40
C TYR A 160 -14.84 0.30 -1.53
N GLY A 161 -13.88 1.04 -0.96
CA GLY A 161 -12.45 0.78 -1.08
C GLY A 161 -11.80 1.40 -2.31
N ASP A 162 -12.52 2.19 -3.12
CA ASP A 162 -11.90 2.91 -4.23
C ASP A 162 -11.10 4.11 -3.71
N MET A 163 -10.00 4.41 -4.39
CA MET A 163 -9.15 5.54 -4.07
C MET A 163 -9.85 6.85 -4.49
N ASN A 164 -10.09 7.73 -3.52
CA ASN A 164 -10.57 9.08 -3.78
C ASN A 164 -9.50 9.88 -4.53
N ALA A 165 -9.89 11.05 -5.04
CA ALA A 165 -8.88 12.05 -5.37
C ALA A 165 -8.11 12.41 -4.09
N TRP A 166 -6.81 12.58 -4.20
CA TRP A 166 -5.97 12.99 -3.07
C TRP A 166 -5.59 14.45 -3.27
N ASP A 167 -6.25 15.33 -2.53
CA ASP A 167 -5.86 16.73 -2.39
C ASP A 167 -4.84 16.81 -1.25
N ILE A 168 -3.61 17.20 -1.60
CA ILE A 168 -2.47 17.21 -0.69
C ILE A 168 -1.96 18.63 -0.53
N GLU A 169 -1.86 19.10 0.72
CA GLU A 169 -1.14 20.33 1.07
C GLU A 169 0.13 19.99 1.85
N LEU A 170 1.24 20.67 1.54
CA LEU A 170 2.56 20.43 2.10
C LEU A 170 3.25 21.71 2.54
N ALA A 171 4.02 21.60 3.61
CA ALA A 171 5.05 22.57 4.00
C ALA A 171 6.17 21.81 4.73
N ALA A 172 7.37 22.38 4.75
CA ALA A 172 8.47 21.87 5.57
C ALA A 172 8.74 22.83 6.72
N GLU A 173 9.08 22.29 7.87
CA GLU A 173 9.36 23.05 9.09
C GLU A 173 10.67 22.58 9.71
N SER A 174 11.44 23.53 10.22
CA SER A 174 12.62 23.26 11.05
C SER A 174 12.85 24.43 11.99
N HIS A 175 12.91 24.18 13.31
CA HIS A 175 13.18 25.18 14.36
C HIS A 175 12.32 26.46 14.30
N GLY A 176 11.08 26.35 13.84
CA GLY A 176 10.13 27.45 13.67
C GLY A 176 10.20 28.16 12.32
N GLU A 177 11.14 27.79 11.45
CA GLU A 177 11.20 28.24 10.06
C GLU A 177 10.35 27.36 9.16
N TRP A 178 9.55 27.99 8.29
CA TRP A 178 8.62 27.30 7.41
C TRP A 178 8.96 27.54 5.94
N ASP A 179 9.22 26.47 5.18
CA ASP A 179 9.22 26.51 3.73
C ASP A 179 7.80 26.22 3.22
N SER A 180 7.13 27.30 2.83
CA SER A 180 5.76 27.32 2.34
C SER A 180 5.64 28.26 1.13
N ASN A 181 4.56 28.13 0.37
CA ASN A 181 4.25 28.97 -0.78
C ASN A 181 3.72 30.36 -0.34
N LEU A 182 4.63 31.27 0.02
CA LEU A 182 4.33 32.67 0.34
C LEU A 182 3.25 32.85 1.43
N GLY A 183 3.29 32.01 2.47
CA GLY A 183 2.32 32.03 3.57
C GLY A 183 1.12 31.10 3.37
N ALA A 184 1.09 30.32 2.30
CA ALA A 184 0.18 29.20 2.10
C ALA A 184 0.96 27.90 1.88
N ASN A 185 0.33 26.74 2.10
CA ASN A 185 0.96 25.45 1.81
C ASN A 185 1.11 25.24 0.28
N TYR A 186 2.10 24.45 -0.12
CA TYR A 186 2.17 23.93 -1.49
C TYR A 186 1.07 22.89 -1.68
N ALA A 187 0.39 22.92 -2.82
CA ALA A 187 -0.73 22.02 -3.09
C ALA A 187 -0.47 21.14 -4.31
N ALA A 188 -0.92 19.90 -4.25
CA ALA A 188 -0.92 18.95 -5.36
C ALA A 188 -2.16 18.07 -5.31
N ARG A 189 -2.47 17.43 -6.44
CA ARG A 189 -3.63 16.54 -6.55
C ARG A 189 -3.28 15.27 -7.32
N PHE A 190 -3.69 14.12 -6.79
CA PHE A 190 -3.84 12.89 -7.57
C PHE A 190 -5.31 12.68 -7.92
N GLU A 191 -5.56 12.25 -9.15
CA GLU A 191 -6.92 11.93 -9.61
C GLU A 191 -7.39 10.58 -9.03
N PRO A 192 -8.71 10.41 -8.83
CA PRO A 192 -9.27 9.19 -8.24
C PRO A 192 -8.97 7.97 -9.11
N ARG A 193 -8.87 6.80 -8.47
CA ARG A 193 -8.64 5.51 -9.14
C ARG A 193 -9.64 4.48 -8.63
N THR A 194 -10.36 3.87 -9.56
CA THR A 194 -11.35 2.80 -9.29
C THR A 194 -10.80 1.41 -9.62
N SER A 195 -9.59 1.31 -10.17
CA SER A 195 -8.97 0.04 -10.53
C SER A 195 -7.46 0.15 -10.56
N CYS A 196 -6.84 -1.01 -10.37
CA CYS A 196 -5.40 -1.20 -10.53
C CYS A 196 -4.96 -1.44 -11.98
N PHE A 197 -5.92 -1.57 -12.90
CA PHE A 197 -5.77 -1.89 -14.33
C PHE A 197 -6.70 -1.05 -15.20
#